data_AF-A0A8X6JB93-F1
#
_entry.id   AF-A0A8X6JB93-F1
#
_cell.length_a   1.000
_cell.length_b   1.000
_cell.length_c   1.000
_cell.angle_alpha   90.00
_cell.angle_beta   90.00
_cell.angle_gamma   90.00
#
_symmetry.space_group_name_H-M   'P 1'
#
loop_
_entity.id
_entity.type
_entity.pdbx_description
1 polymer ?
#
loop_
_entity_poly.entity_id
_entity_poly.type
_entity_poly.pdbx_seq_one_letter_code
_entity_poly.pdbx_strand_id
1 'polypeptide(L)'
;MDADEGMKIAFDVGEIPANFDYDAPPTTGIEYLHRVKLEKRKCPRVVVSNIDKTKYLSRQTVTIEEHNGFIYAPPGYEPDPDWKEEQLELFSNNKAYMSGNRAHLREKFAQKIVPKIHKYEEWSLYCLGSDKHRLLCNKHDSESSNAMAAEESKKSRFENIVCEPNPPLLSVMLYLSQRKIIKLLSYHINWLEGLGFSHTQGEWLYALLVALEKPLEPDTCSLLRNLSRICSQLRCNINSSDHEFVKPLNLILSIISEYFDQIDMSDNFIDNKWK
;
A
#
# COMPACT_ATOMS: atom_id res chain seq x y z
N MET A 1 1.17 35.25 21.53
CA MET A 1 1.10 33.79 21.73
C MET A 1 -0.37 33.45 21.66
N ASP A 2 -0.74 33.11 20.43
CA ASP A 2 -2.06 33.30 19.88
C ASP A 2 -3.12 32.35 20.42
N ALA A 3 -4.36 32.79 20.26
CA ALA A 3 -5.56 32.16 20.74
C ALA A 3 -5.63 30.69 20.30
N ASP A 4 -5.76 29.85 21.31
CA ASP A 4 -6.27 28.48 21.32
C ASP A 4 -7.20 28.16 20.12
N GLU A 5 -6.62 27.62 19.05
CA GLU A 5 -7.32 27.23 17.80
C GLU A 5 -8.35 26.11 18.03
N GLY A 6 -8.32 25.48 19.22
CA GLY A 6 -9.26 24.44 19.65
C GLY A 6 -10.56 24.96 20.28
N MET A 7 -10.62 26.21 20.75
CA MET A 7 -11.84 26.79 21.33
C MET A 7 -12.06 28.23 20.85
N LYS A 8 -12.94 28.39 19.86
CA LYS A 8 -13.33 29.71 19.35
C LYS A 8 -14.09 30.50 20.42
N ILE A 9 -13.79 31.80 20.51
CA ILE A 9 -14.49 32.73 21.39
C ILE A 9 -15.94 32.86 20.88
N ALA A 10 -16.92 32.46 21.70
CA ALA A 10 -18.34 32.54 21.36
C ALA A 10 -18.97 33.92 21.66
N PHE A 11 -18.40 34.64 22.63
CA PHE A 11 -18.86 35.97 23.02
C PHE A 11 -17.69 36.95 22.95
N ASP A 12 -17.83 37.99 22.15
CA ASP A 12 -16.89 39.11 22.19
C ASP A 12 -17.25 40.02 23.36
N VAL A 13 -16.45 39.93 24.41
CA VAL A 13 -16.70 40.64 25.69
C VAL A 13 -15.89 41.93 25.76
N GLY A 14 -15.09 42.30 24.75
CA GLY A 14 -14.27 43.51 24.80
C GLY A 14 -13.26 43.55 25.99
N GLU A 15 -12.75 44.76 26.26
CA GLU A 15 -11.80 45.05 27.35
C GLU A 15 -12.52 45.30 28.69
N ILE A 16 -11.86 44.95 29.80
CA ILE A 16 -12.43 45.11 31.14
C ILE A 16 -12.35 46.60 31.53
N PRO A 17 -13.46 47.24 31.96
CA PRO A 17 -13.47 48.65 32.38
C PRO A 17 -12.54 48.92 33.59
N ALA A 18 -11.94 50.11 33.64
CA ALA A 18 -10.97 50.48 34.69
C ALA A 18 -11.58 50.64 36.10
N ASN A 19 -12.89 50.94 36.22
CA ASN A 19 -13.59 51.18 37.48
C ASN A 19 -14.58 50.06 37.84
N PHE A 20 -14.20 48.81 37.55
CA PHE A 20 -15.05 47.65 37.72
C PHE A 20 -15.01 47.14 39.17
N ASP A 21 -16.17 47.12 39.85
CA ASP A 21 -16.30 46.58 41.20
C ASP A 21 -16.35 45.04 41.15
N TYR A 22 -15.36 44.41 41.77
CA TYR A 22 -15.19 42.95 41.76
C TYR A 22 -15.97 42.22 42.86
N ASP A 23 -16.39 42.94 43.91
CA ASP A 23 -16.96 42.36 45.12
C ASP A 23 -18.50 42.46 45.18
N ALA A 24 -19.10 43.39 44.44
CA ALA A 24 -20.56 43.42 44.24
C ALA A 24 -21.02 42.28 43.30
N PRO A 25 -22.24 41.72 43.39
CA PRO A 25 -22.74 40.71 42.45
C PRO A 25 -22.93 41.27 41.03
N PRO A 26 -22.72 40.47 39.95
CA PRO A 26 -22.84 40.98 38.59
C PRO A 26 -24.31 41.22 38.25
N THR A 27 -24.59 42.38 37.67
CA THR A 27 -25.94 42.79 37.27
C THR A 27 -26.22 42.53 35.79
N THR A 28 -25.17 42.30 34.98
CA THR A 28 -25.28 42.02 33.55
C THR A 28 -24.44 40.81 33.12
N GLY A 29 -24.79 40.21 31.97
CA GLY A 29 -24.05 39.06 31.42
C GLY A 29 -22.62 39.40 30.98
N ILE A 30 -22.37 40.60 30.45
CA ILE A 30 -21.03 41.07 30.05
C ILE A 30 -20.14 41.26 31.28
N GLU A 31 -20.70 41.85 32.36
CA GLU A 31 -20.04 42.02 33.65
C GLU A 31 -19.61 40.68 34.24
N TYR A 32 -20.48 39.68 34.18
CA TYR A 32 -20.14 38.31 34.58
C TYR A 32 -18.97 37.74 33.77
N LEU A 33 -18.97 37.88 32.44
CA LEU A 33 -17.90 37.34 31.59
C LEU A 33 -16.55 38.05 31.79
N HIS A 34 -16.54 39.34 32.13
CA HIS A 34 -15.31 40.04 32.53
C HIS A 34 -14.70 39.44 33.80
N ARG A 35 -15.53 39.10 34.79
CA ARG A 35 -15.07 38.44 36.03
C ARG A 35 -14.48 37.07 35.76
N VAL A 36 -15.16 36.27 34.93
CA VAL A 36 -14.67 34.94 34.51
C VAL A 36 -13.34 35.06 33.76
N LYS A 37 -13.15 36.06 32.89
CA LYS A 37 -11.86 36.32 32.23
C LYS A 37 -10.74 36.60 33.24
N LEU A 38 -11.02 37.33 34.32
CA LEU A 38 -10.03 37.63 35.36
C LEU A 38 -9.77 36.45 36.30
N GLU A 39 -10.82 35.73 36.71
CA GLU A 39 -10.71 34.52 37.51
C GLU A 39 -9.88 33.45 36.77
N LYS A 40 -10.14 33.26 35.47
CA LYS A 40 -9.33 32.39 34.61
C LYS A 40 -7.85 32.78 34.61
N ARG A 41 -7.51 34.07 34.68
CA ARG A 41 -6.10 34.52 34.77
C ARG A 41 -5.44 34.15 36.10
N LYS A 42 -6.23 33.96 37.16
CA LYS A 42 -5.75 33.49 38.48
C LYS A 42 -5.60 31.96 38.51
N CYS A 43 -6.33 31.24 37.66
CA CYS A 43 -6.21 29.80 37.55
C CYS A 43 -4.97 29.38 36.73
N PRO A 44 -4.22 28.34 37.17
CA PRO A 44 -3.16 27.77 36.37
C PRO A 44 -3.72 27.18 35.05
N ARG A 45 -3.00 27.42 33.93
CA ARG A 45 -3.44 26.97 32.60
C ARG A 45 -3.51 25.44 32.48
N VAL A 46 -2.61 24.74 33.15
CA VAL A 46 -2.54 23.29 33.17
C VAL A 46 -2.35 22.86 34.62
N VAL A 47 -3.16 21.91 35.06
CA VAL A 47 -3.04 21.27 36.37
C VAL A 47 -2.87 19.78 36.14
N VAL A 48 -1.87 19.19 36.79
CA VAL A 48 -1.62 17.75 36.74
C VAL A 48 -1.92 17.18 38.12
N SER A 49 -2.78 16.17 38.18
CA SER A 49 -3.07 15.43 39.41
C SER A 49 -2.26 14.14 39.46
N ASN A 50 -1.63 13.87 40.60
CA ASN A 50 -0.87 12.65 40.81
C ASN A 50 -1.81 11.55 41.30
N ILE A 51 -2.26 10.71 40.38
CA ILE A 51 -3.16 9.58 40.65
C ILE A 51 -2.31 8.31 40.74
N ASP A 52 -2.58 7.48 41.74
CA ASP A 52 -1.98 6.15 41.82
C ASP A 52 -2.52 5.25 40.70
N LYS A 53 -1.67 5.00 39.70
CA LYS A 53 -1.99 4.17 38.53
C LYS A 53 -1.60 2.70 38.70
N THR A 54 -0.97 2.31 39.82
CA THR A 54 -0.42 0.95 40.02
C THR A 54 -1.50 -0.13 39.91
N LYS A 55 -2.73 0.18 40.34
CA LYS A 55 -3.91 -0.69 40.28
C LYS A 55 -4.36 -1.08 38.87
N TYR A 56 -3.89 -0.36 37.84
CA TYR A 56 -4.29 -0.56 36.44
C TYR A 56 -3.21 -1.22 35.59
N LEU A 57 -1.98 -1.39 36.12
CA LEU A 57 -0.87 -2.03 35.39
C LEU A 57 -1.22 -3.46 34.96
N SER A 58 -1.94 -4.19 35.81
CA SER A 58 -2.41 -5.56 35.53
C SER A 58 -3.61 -5.62 34.57
N ARG A 59 -4.20 -4.48 34.21
CA ARG A 59 -5.36 -4.36 33.31
C ARG A 59 -5.02 -3.69 31.98
N GLN A 60 -3.74 -3.41 31.73
CA GLN A 60 -3.30 -2.84 30.47
C GLN A 60 -3.46 -3.90 29.37
N THR A 61 -4.12 -3.52 28.27
CA THR A 61 -4.16 -4.35 27.07
C THR A 61 -2.75 -4.47 26.48
N VAL A 62 -2.34 -5.69 26.14
CA VAL A 62 -1.05 -5.95 25.49
C VAL A 62 -1.05 -5.24 24.15
N THR A 63 -0.05 -4.41 23.90
CA THR A 63 0.25 -3.93 22.55
C THR A 63 0.83 -5.12 21.79
N ILE A 64 0.07 -5.65 20.84
CA ILE A 64 0.58 -6.69 19.94
C ILE A 64 1.53 -5.98 18.98
N GLU A 65 2.83 -6.25 19.11
CA GLU A 65 3.80 -5.91 18.06
C GLU A 65 3.50 -6.84 16.87
N GLU A 66 2.61 -6.40 15.98
CA GLU A 66 2.38 -7.09 14.72
C GLU A 66 3.68 -7.02 13.92
N HIS A 67 4.43 -8.11 13.87
CA HIS A 67 5.50 -8.26 12.90
C HIS A 67 4.87 -7.97 11.52
N ASN A 68 5.45 -7.04 10.78
CA ASN A 68 4.95 -6.62 9.48
C ASN A 68 4.89 -7.75 8.43
N GLY A 69 5.28 -8.98 8.77
CA GLY A 69 5.19 -10.20 7.96
C GLY A 69 6.27 -10.30 6.89
N PHE A 70 7.25 -9.40 6.89
CA PHE A 70 8.37 -9.40 5.95
C PHE A 70 9.44 -10.42 6.39
N ILE A 71 9.93 -11.23 5.45
CA ILE A 71 10.97 -12.22 5.72
C ILE A 71 12.31 -11.71 5.17
N TYR A 72 13.23 -11.41 6.07
CA TYR A 72 14.59 -10.98 5.73
C TYR A 72 15.31 -12.02 4.86
N ALA A 73 16.12 -11.52 3.92
CA ALA A 73 16.97 -12.35 3.09
C ALA A 73 17.90 -13.25 3.94
N PRO A 74 17.99 -14.55 3.64
CA PRO A 74 19.07 -15.38 4.18
C PRO A 74 20.44 -14.86 3.71
N PRO A 75 21.53 -15.11 4.46
CA PRO A 75 22.87 -14.67 4.08
C PRO A 75 23.24 -15.12 2.66
N GLY A 76 23.65 -14.17 1.81
CA GLY A 76 24.01 -14.43 0.42
C GLY A 76 22.85 -14.34 -0.58
N TYR A 77 21.63 -14.08 -0.11
CA TYR A 77 20.46 -13.77 -0.95
C TYR A 77 20.18 -12.26 -0.98
N GLU A 78 20.93 -11.46 -0.22
CA GLU A 78 20.80 -10.00 -0.24
C GLU A 78 21.17 -9.43 -1.62
N PRO A 79 20.49 -8.37 -2.08
CA PRO A 79 20.94 -7.63 -3.26
C PRO A 79 22.24 -6.89 -2.96
N ASP A 80 23.14 -6.89 -3.93
CA ASP A 80 24.30 -6.01 -3.94
C ASP A 80 23.81 -4.53 -3.92
N PRO A 81 24.28 -3.69 -2.96
CA PRO A 81 23.86 -2.29 -2.87
C PRO A 81 24.07 -1.48 -4.15
N ASP A 82 25.19 -1.68 -4.84
CA ASP A 82 25.52 -0.91 -6.05
C ASP A 82 24.58 -1.30 -7.21
N TRP A 83 24.35 -2.61 -7.34
CA TRP A 83 23.36 -3.14 -8.28
C TRP A 83 21.96 -2.61 -7.98
N LYS A 84 21.56 -2.56 -6.70
CA LYS A 84 20.24 -2.05 -6.29
C LYS A 84 20.06 -0.58 -6.71
N GLU A 85 21.06 0.26 -6.49
CA GLU A 85 21.02 1.67 -6.88
C GLU A 85 20.87 1.83 -8.40
N GLU A 86 21.67 1.11 -9.18
CA GLU A 86 21.59 1.11 -10.65
C GLU A 86 20.20 0.70 -11.14
N GLN A 87 19.61 -0.35 -10.55
CA GLN A 87 18.28 -0.82 -10.94
C GLN A 87 17.16 0.17 -10.58
N LEU A 88 17.28 0.86 -9.45
CA LEU A 88 16.32 1.89 -9.03
C LEU A 88 16.39 3.12 -9.94
N GLU A 89 17.59 3.52 -10.36
CA GLU A 89 17.78 4.58 -11.35
C GLU A 89 17.14 4.19 -12.69
N LEU A 90 17.43 2.98 -13.18
CA LEU A 90 16.84 2.46 -14.41
C LEU A 90 15.31 2.41 -14.33
N PHE A 91 14.75 1.96 -13.20
CA PHE A 91 13.31 1.94 -12.98
C PHE A 91 12.70 3.33 -13.03
N SER A 92 13.33 4.31 -12.36
CA SER A 92 12.90 5.71 -12.37
C SER A 92 12.91 6.30 -13.78
N ASN A 93 13.98 6.02 -14.54
CA ASN A 93 14.12 6.44 -15.94
C ASN A 93 13.04 5.82 -16.83
N ASN A 94 12.77 4.52 -16.69
CA ASN A 94 11.72 3.83 -17.44
C ASN A 94 10.33 4.42 -17.14
N LYS A 95 10.07 4.75 -15.87
CA LYS A 95 8.82 5.38 -15.46
C LYS A 95 8.69 6.78 -16.06
N ALA A 96 9.72 7.61 -15.94
CA ALA A 96 9.75 8.96 -16.50
C ALA A 96 9.60 8.95 -18.03
N TYR A 97 10.26 8.01 -18.70
CA TYR A 97 10.14 7.81 -20.15
C TYR A 97 8.70 7.44 -20.53
N MET A 98 8.09 6.48 -19.83
CA MET A 98 6.75 6.01 -20.16
C MET A 98 5.66 7.05 -19.84
N SER A 99 5.79 7.79 -18.73
CA SER A 99 4.83 8.83 -18.34
C SER A 99 4.98 10.08 -19.22
N GLY A 100 6.21 10.55 -19.46
CA GLY A 100 6.51 11.73 -20.26
C GLY A 100 6.19 11.57 -21.74
N ASN A 101 6.39 10.37 -22.30
CA ASN A 101 6.13 10.10 -23.72
C ASN A 101 4.78 9.41 -23.97
N ARG A 102 3.88 9.34 -22.98
CA ARG A 102 2.66 8.52 -23.06
C ARG A 102 1.80 8.80 -24.30
N ALA A 103 1.66 10.06 -24.72
CA ALA A 103 0.89 10.44 -25.91
C ALA A 103 1.56 9.93 -27.21
N HIS A 104 2.86 10.20 -27.37
CA HIS A 104 3.64 9.75 -28.52
C HIS A 104 3.69 8.22 -28.61
N LEU A 105 3.87 7.53 -27.47
CA LEU A 105 3.90 6.07 -27.45
C LEU A 105 2.55 5.45 -27.83
N ARG A 106 1.42 6.09 -27.50
CA ARG A 106 0.08 5.64 -27.93
C ARG A 106 -0.17 5.84 -29.43
N GLU A 107 0.48 6.83 -30.05
CA GLU A 107 0.44 6.99 -31.50
C GLU A 107 1.26 5.89 -32.19
N LYS A 108 2.44 5.58 -31.64
CA LYS A 108 3.34 4.55 -32.18
C LYS A 108 2.83 3.13 -31.98
N PHE A 109 2.23 2.83 -30.83
CA PHE A 109 1.80 1.48 -30.46
C PHE A 109 0.27 1.40 -30.36
N ALA A 110 -0.36 0.86 -31.41
CA ALA A 110 -1.81 0.68 -31.45
C ALA A 110 -2.32 -0.21 -30.31
N GLN A 111 -3.49 0.14 -29.77
CA GLN A 111 -4.13 -0.59 -28.68
C GLN A 111 -4.42 -2.04 -29.08
N LYS A 112 -3.88 -2.99 -28.30
CA LYS A 112 -4.28 -4.40 -28.42
C LYS A 112 -5.64 -4.66 -27.75
N ILE A 113 -6.39 -5.60 -28.31
CA ILE A 113 -7.61 -6.11 -27.68
C ILE A 113 -7.18 -6.91 -26.45
N VAL A 114 -7.67 -6.49 -25.28
CA VAL A 114 -7.40 -7.14 -23.99
C VAL A 114 -8.71 -7.47 -23.27
N PRO A 115 -8.71 -8.44 -22.35
CA PRO A 115 -9.89 -8.80 -21.58
C PRO A 115 -10.45 -7.61 -20.78
N LYS A 116 -11.74 -7.68 -20.44
CA LYS A 116 -12.33 -6.70 -19.52
C LYS A 116 -11.78 -6.92 -18.12
N ILE A 117 -11.49 -5.85 -17.38
CA ILE A 117 -10.78 -5.93 -16.09
C ILE A 117 -11.48 -6.79 -15.03
N HIS A 118 -12.81 -6.89 -15.04
CA HIS A 118 -13.57 -7.73 -14.11
C HIS A 118 -13.51 -9.23 -14.43
N LYS A 119 -12.94 -9.62 -15.57
CA LYS A 119 -12.85 -11.01 -15.99
C LYS A 119 -11.51 -11.62 -15.54
N TYR A 120 -11.46 -12.05 -14.28
CA TYR A 120 -10.27 -12.62 -13.65
C TYR A 120 -9.67 -13.78 -14.46
N GLU A 121 -10.49 -14.74 -14.88
CA GLU A 121 -10.04 -15.94 -15.62
C GLU A 121 -9.46 -15.58 -16.99
N GLU A 122 -10.11 -14.70 -17.75
CA GLU A 122 -9.59 -14.26 -19.05
C GLU A 122 -8.24 -13.54 -18.92
N TRP A 123 -8.03 -12.76 -17.86
CA TRP A 123 -6.73 -12.15 -17.59
C TRP A 123 -5.68 -13.17 -17.18
N SER A 124 -6.05 -14.20 -16.41
CA SER A 124 -5.10 -15.27 -16.06
C SER A 124 -4.66 -16.06 -17.29
N LEU A 125 -5.57 -16.38 -18.22
CA LEU A 125 -5.25 -16.97 -19.51
C LEU A 125 -4.36 -16.05 -20.35
N TYR A 126 -4.68 -14.76 -20.40
CA TYR A 126 -3.93 -13.78 -21.18
C TYR A 126 -2.48 -13.62 -20.70
N CYS A 127 -2.27 -13.45 -19.39
CA CYS A 127 -0.97 -13.14 -18.80
C CYS A 127 -0.12 -14.39 -18.53
N LEU A 128 -0.74 -15.49 -18.08
CA LEU A 128 -0.03 -16.70 -17.62
C LEU A 128 -0.04 -17.85 -18.61
N GLY A 129 -0.97 -17.82 -19.57
CA GLY A 129 -1.19 -18.90 -20.53
C GLY A 129 -2.04 -20.05 -19.97
N SER A 130 -2.39 -20.98 -20.87
CA SER A 130 -3.33 -22.07 -20.58
C SER A 130 -2.87 -23.03 -19.48
N ASP A 131 -1.57 -23.34 -19.41
CA ASP A 131 -1.05 -24.34 -18.48
C ASP A 131 -1.12 -23.88 -17.02
N LYS A 132 -0.66 -22.65 -16.76
CA LYS A 132 -0.72 -22.03 -15.43
C LYS A 132 -2.16 -21.74 -15.00
N HIS A 133 -3.02 -21.34 -15.93
CA HIS A 133 -4.44 -21.16 -15.65
C HIS A 133 -5.09 -22.46 -15.18
N ARG A 134 -4.81 -23.59 -15.86
CA ARG A 134 -5.33 -24.90 -15.44
C ARG A 134 -4.88 -25.29 -14.02
N LEU A 135 -3.63 -25.00 -13.66
CA LEU A 135 -3.10 -25.25 -12.33
C LEU A 135 -3.81 -24.42 -11.25
N LEU A 136 -4.22 -23.18 -11.56
CA LEU A 136 -5.02 -22.34 -10.66
C LEU A 136 -6.42 -22.94 -10.44
N CYS A 137 -7.11 -23.34 -11.51
CA CYS A 137 -8.46 -23.92 -11.41
C CYS A 137 -8.45 -25.24 -10.62
N ASN A 138 -7.48 -26.12 -10.88
CA ASN A 138 -7.37 -27.41 -10.19
C ASN A 138 -7.16 -27.26 -8.67
N LYS A 139 -6.56 -26.16 -8.19
CA LYS A 139 -6.41 -25.88 -6.76
C LYS A 139 -7.72 -25.40 -6.11
N HIS A 140 -8.56 -24.67 -6.83
CA HIS A 140 -9.85 -24.21 -6.33
C HIS A 140 -10.86 -25.37 -6.19
N ASP A 141 -10.80 -26.38 -7.05
CA ASP A 141 -11.67 -27.56 -6.98
C ASP A 141 -11.40 -28.43 -5.73
N SER A 142 -10.18 -28.40 -5.19
CA SER A 142 -9.83 -29.09 -3.94
C SER A 142 -10.33 -28.40 -2.66
N GLU A 143 -10.71 -27.12 -2.72
CA GLU A 143 -11.22 -26.35 -1.57
C GLU A 143 -12.74 -26.09 -1.63
N SER A 144 -13.38 -26.29 -2.79
CA SER A 144 -14.81 -26.02 -3.00
C SER A 144 -15.61 -27.30 -3.30
N SER A 145 -15.54 -28.29 -2.42
CA SER A 145 -16.54 -29.36 -2.37
C SER A 145 -17.71 -28.92 -1.47
N ASN A 146 -18.58 -28.03 -1.98
CA ASN A 146 -20.01 -27.91 -1.64
C ASN A 146 -20.64 -26.63 -2.23
N ALA A 147 -21.15 -26.69 -3.46
CA ALA A 147 -22.39 -26.05 -3.88
C ALA A 147 -22.77 -26.51 -5.29
N MET A 148 -23.98 -27.04 -5.44
CA MET A 148 -24.54 -27.49 -6.71
C MET A 148 -25.10 -26.33 -7.55
N ALA A 149 -25.07 -26.59 -8.86
CA ALA A 149 -26.01 -26.19 -9.91
C ALA A 149 -25.87 -24.83 -10.61
N ALA A 150 -25.51 -24.97 -11.89
CA ALA A 150 -26.07 -24.28 -13.05
C ALA A 150 -25.89 -22.76 -13.16
N GLU A 151 -24.85 -22.36 -13.89
CA GLU A 151 -24.94 -21.24 -14.81
C GLU A 151 -24.29 -21.60 -16.16
N GLU A 152 -25.05 -21.44 -17.24
CA GLU A 152 -24.61 -21.53 -18.62
C GLU A 152 -23.47 -20.54 -18.88
N SER A 153 -22.25 -21.07 -18.89
CA SER A 153 -21.06 -20.34 -19.28
C SER A 153 -21.16 -19.99 -20.77
N LYS A 154 -21.36 -18.70 -21.04
CA LYS A 154 -21.12 -18.11 -22.36
C LYS A 154 -19.66 -18.37 -22.71
N LYS A 155 -19.41 -19.42 -23.49
CA LYS A 155 -18.10 -19.86 -23.99
C LYS A 155 -17.17 -18.67 -24.22
N SER A 156 -16.15 -18.55 -23.39
CA SER A 156 -15.12 -17.53 -23.55
C SER A 156 -14.43 -17.75 -24.90
N ARG A 157 -14.19 -16.66 -25.65
CA ARG A 157 -13.49 -16.70 -26.95
C ARG A 157 -12.05 -17.25 -26.84
N PHE A 158 -11.58 -17.49 -25.62
CA PHE A 158 -10.24 -17.94 -25.27
C PHE A 158 -10.18 -19.39 -24.73
N GLU A 159 -11.30 -20.12 -24.62
CA GLU A 159 -11.33 -21.47 -24.01
C GLU A 159 -10.70 -22.59 -24.88
N ASN A 160 -10.59 -22.41 -26.19
CA ASN A 160 -10.17 -23.49 -27.11
C ASN A 160 -8.86 -23.21 -27.88
N ILE A 161 -8.09 -22.21 -27.45
CA ILE A 161 -6.79 -21.90 -28.06
C ILE A 161 -5.73 -22.16 -26.98
N VAL A 162 -4.73 -22.98 -27.29
CA VAL A 162 -3.49 -23.01 -26.51
C VAL A 162 -2.91 -21.60 -26.59
N CYS A 163 -3.12 -20.82 -25.54
CA CYS A 163 -2.64 -19.45 -25.45
C CYS A 163 -1.32 -19.48 -24.71
N GLU A 164 -0.24 -19.20 -25.44
CA GLU A 164 1.02 -18.82 -24.83
C GLU A 164 0.82 -17.53 -24.01
N PRO A 165 1.55 -17.38 -22.89
CA PRO A 165 1.50 -16.17 -22.08
C PRO A 165 1.86 -14.94 -22.90
N ASN A 166 1.00 -13.93 -22.89
CA ASN A 166 1.30 -12.66 -23.55
C ASN A 166 2.16 -11.78 -22.63
N PRO A 167 3.24 -11.16 -23.13
CA PRO A 167 4.05 -10.24 -22.34
C PRO A 167 3.34 -8.89 -22.13
N PRO A 168 3.74 -8.09 -21.11
CA PRO A 168 3.19 -6.76 -20.82
C PRO A 168 3.68 -5.71 -21.82
N LEU A 169 3.23 -5.80 -23.07
CA LEU A 169 3.64 -4.88 -24.14
C LEU A 169 3.16 -3.45 -23.88
N LEU A 170 3.89 -2.46 -24.41
CA LEU A 170 3.47 -1.06 -24.38
C LEU A 170 2.08 -0.83 -25.01
N SER A 171 1.74 -1.57 -26.07
CA SER A 171 0.40 -1.56 -26.70
C SER A 171 -0.75 -2.00 -25.77
N VAL A 172 -0.43 -2.63 -24.64
CA VAL A 172 -1.37 -2.97 -23.57
C VAL A 172 -1.25 -1.98 -22.42
N MET A 173 -0.04 -1.83 -21.86
CA MET A 173 0.21 -1.06 -20.63
C MET A 173 -0.16 0.42 -20.77
N LEU A 174 0.06 1.02 -21.95
CA LEU A 174 -0.27 2.43 -22.20
C LEU A 174 -1.78 2.70 -22.18
N TYR A 175 -2.63 1.70 -22.32
CA TYR A 175 -4.09 1.84 -22.40
C TYR A 175 -4.81 1.38 -21.13
N LEU A 176 -4.08 0.86 -20.14
CA LEU A 176 -4.61 0.60 -18.82
C LEU A 176 -4.70 1.91 -18.03
N SER A 177 -5.84 2.13 -17.37
CA SER A 177 -6.04 3.20 -16.38
C SER A 177 -5.51 2.75 -15.02
N GLN A 178 -5.22 3.69 -14.11
CA GLN A 178 -4.70 3.36 -12.77
C GLN A 178 -5.55 2.33 -12.02
N ARG A 179 -6.88 2.45 -12.04
CA ARG A 179 -7.80 1.43 -11.47
C ARG A 179 -7.62 0.03 -12.05
N LYS A 180 -7.31 -0.07 -13.36
CA LYS A 180 -7.08 -1.35 -14.03
C LYS A 180 -5.70 -1.91 -13.68
N ILE A 181 -4.68 -1.05 -13.58
CA ILE A 181 -3.32 -1.43 -13.17
C ILE A 181 -3.36 -2.02 -11.76
N ILE A 182 -3.97 -1.31 -10.80
CA ILE A 182 -4.12 -1.77 -9.41
C ILE A 182 -4.90 -3.08 -9.34
N LYS A 183 -6.00 -3.20 -10.09
CA LYS A 183 -6.81 -4.43 -10.11
C LYS A 183 -6.07 -5.61 -10.75
N LEU A 184 -5.29 -5.37 -11.80
CA LEU A 184 -4.49 -6.42 -12.44
C LEU A 184 -3.30 -6.82 -11.54
N LEU A 185 -2.69 -5.87 -10.84
CA LEU A 185 -1.68 -6.13 -9.82
C LEU A 185 -2.22 -7.04 -8.71
N SER A 186 -3.45 -6.81 -8.23
CA SER A 186 -4.06 -7.69 -7.22
C SER A 186 -4.38 -9.08 -7.74
N TYR A 187 -4.67 -9.24 -9.04
CA TYR A 187 -4.78 -10.57 -9.65
C TYR A 187 -3.44 -11.29 -9.68
N HIS A 188 -2.36 -10.61 -10.08
CA HIS A 188 -1.02 -11.20 -10.07
C HIS A 188 -0.56 -11.60 -8.67
N ILE A 189 -0.87 -10.82 -7.65
CA ILE A 189 -0.58 -11.16 -6.24
C ILE A 189 -1.29 -12.45 -5.82
N ASN A 190 -2.59 -12.58 -6.12
CA ASN A 190 -3.34 -13.80 -5.84
C ASN A 190 -2.77 -15.02 -6.61
N TRP A 191 -2.44 -14.85 -7.89
CA TRP A 191 -1.81 -15.92 -8.67
C TRP A 191 -0.42 -16.32 -8.16
N LEU A 192 0.31 -15.38 -7.56
CA LEU A 192 1.64 -15.62 -7.02
C LEU A 192 1.58 -16.52 -5.78
N GLU A 193 0.58 -16.34 -4.90
CA GLU A 193 0.32 -17.22 -3.76
C GLU A 193 -0.01 -18.66 -4.21
N GLY A 194 -0.81 -18.78 -5.28
CA GLY A 194 -1.24 -20.08 -5.80
C GLY A 194 -0.19 -20.84 -6.62
N LEU A 195 0.56 -20.17 -7.49
CA LEU A 195 1.46 -20.83 -8.46
C LEU A 195 2.95 -20.70 -8.11
N GLY A 196 3.32 -19.72 -7.28
CA GLY A 196 4.71 -19.31 -7.09
C GLY A 196 5.20 -18.39 -8.21
N PHE A 197 6.46 -17.96 -8.08
CA PHE A 197 7.07 -16.98 -8.97
C PHE A 197 7.46 -17.57 -10.33
N SER A 198 7.37 -16.76 -11.37
CA SER A 198 7.86 -17.11 -12.71
C SER A 198 8.29 -15.86 -13.46
N HIS A 199 9.19 -16.02 -14.44
CA HIS A 199 9.68 -14.88 -15.25
C HIS A 199 8.55 -14.09 -15.90
N THR A 200 7.57 -14.78 -16.49
CA THR A 200 6.41 -14.10 -17.11
C THR A 200 5.62 -13.28 -16.09
N GLN A 201 5.44 -13.77 -14.85
CA GLN A 201 4.81 -12.97 -13.79
C GLN A 201 5.70 -11.81 -13.35
N GLY A 202 7.02 -12.01 -13.24
CA GLY A 202 7.98 -10.97 -12.90
C GLY A 202 7.95 -9.80 -13.89
N GLU A 203 7.90 -10.09 -15.19
CA GLU A 203 7.75 -9.07 -16.25
C GLU A 203 6.47 -8.26 -16.07
N TRP A 204 5.33 -8.92 -15.85
CA TRP A 204 4.05 -8.25 -15.62
C TRP A 204 4.07 -7.41 -14.35
N LEU A 205 4.58 -7.94 -13.24
CA LEU A 205 4.70 -7.21 -11.99
C LEU A 205 5.56 -5.96 -12.16
N TYR A 206 6.74 -6.09 -12.79
CA TYR A 206 7.61 -4.96 -13.09
C TYR A 206 6.90 -3.91 -13.96
N ALA A 207 6.26 -4.32 -15.05
CA ALA A 207 5.55 -3.40 -15.94
C ALA A 207 4.38 -2.69 -15.26
N LEU A 208 3.65 -3.39 -14.38
CA LEU A 208 2.57 -2.81 -13.58
C LEU A 208 3.10 -1.79 -12.58
N LEU A 209 4.23 -2.08 -11.91
CA LEU A 209 4.91 -1.14 -11.01
C LEU A 209 5.42 0.10 -11.76
N VAL A 210 6.00 -0.07 -12.96
CA VAL A 210 6.38 1.06 -13.83
C VAL A 210 5.14 1.91 -14.15
N ALA A 211 4.00 1.28 -14.45
CA ALA A 211 2.75 1.98 -14.79
C ALA A 211 1.97 2.58 -13.62
N LEU A 212 2.30 2.22 -12.38
CA LEU A 212 1.62 2.70 -11.18
C LEU A 212 1.99 4.17 -10.87
N GLU A 213 1.02 5.07 -10.80
CA GLU A 213 1.29 6.51 -10.56
C GLU A 213 1.33 6.86 -9.06
N LYS A 214 2.14 7.87 -8.70
CA LYS A 214 2.13 8.52 -7.37
C LYS A 214 1.25 9.78 -7.41
N PRO A 215 0.61 10.20 -6.30
CA PRO A 215 0.65 9.60 -4.97
C PRO A 215 -0.16 8.30 -4.88
N LEU A 216 0.32 7.35 -4.08
CA LEU A 216 -0.37 6.08 -3.85
C LEU A 216 -1.54 6.25 -2.88
N GLU A 217 -2.66 5.60 -3.18
CA GLU A 217 -3.76 5.44 -2.22
C GLU A 217 -3.37 4.44 -1.11
N PRO A 218 -3.86 4.58 0.13
CA PRO A 218 -3.54 3.67 1.23
C PRO A 218 -3.77 2.19 0.91
N ASP A 219 -4.85 1.88 0.19
CA ASP A 219 -5.15 0.51 -0.26
C ASP A 219 -4.08 -0.04 -1.22
N THR A 220 -3.52 0.82 -2.06
CA THR A 220 -2.44 0.45 -2.98
C THR A 220 -1.14 0.22 -2.20
N CYS A 221 -0.85 1.02 -1.17
CA CYS A 221 0.27 0.76 -0.26
C CYS A 221 0.11 -0.60 0.42
N SER A 222 -1.08 -0.91 0.95
CA SER A 222 -1.38 -2.22 1.54
C SER A 222 -1.17 -3.37 0.54
N LEU A 223 -1.58 -3.18 -0.72
CA LEU A 223 -1.39 -4.15 -1.79
C LEU A 223 0.10 -4.40 -2.10
N LEU A 224 0.92 -3.34 -2.18
CA LEU A 224 2.37 -3.46 -2.39
C LEU A 224 3.06 -4.15 -1.22
N ARG A 225 2.64 -3.85 0.02
CA ARG A 225 3.14 -4.55 1.20
C ARG A 225 2.80 -6.04 1.14
N ASN A 226 1.58 -6.41 0.74
CA ASN A 226 1.24 -7.82 0.57
C ASN A 226 2.13 -8.51 -0.46
N LEU A 227 2.36 -7.86 -1.61
CA LEU A 227 3.29 -8.35 -2.62
C LEU A 227 4.70 -8.56 -2.04
N SER A 228 5.23 -7.60 -1.28
CA SER A 228 6.54 -7.75 -0.64
C SER A 228 6.62 -8.94 0.31
N ARG A 229 5.58 -9.19 1.11
CA ARG A 229 5.54 -10.38 1.99
C ARG A 229 5.66 -11.67 1.19
N ILE A 230 4.84 -11.81 0.15
CA ILE A 230 4.84 -13.00 -0.70
C ILE A 230 6.18 -13.15 -1.42
N CYS A 231 6.73 -12.07 -1.98
CA CYS A 231 8.04 -12.10 -2.63
C CYS A 231 9.16 -12.49 -1.66
N SER A 232 9.13 -11.97 -0.43
CA SER A 232 10.12 -12.30 0.61
C SER A 232 10.02 -13.77 1.04
N GLN A 233 8.80 -14.31 1.17
CA GLN A 233 8.54 -15.71 1.46
C GLN A 233 9.02 -16.62 0.33
N LEU A 234 8.71 -16.27 -0.92
CA LEU A 234 9.17 -17.03 -2.08
C LEU A 234 10.70 -17.02 -2.18
N ARG A 235 11.35 -15.90 -1.90
CA ARG A 235 12.82 -15.80 -1.84
C ARG A 235 13.40 -16.71 -0.77
N CYS A 236 12.80 -16.75 0.42
CA CYS A 236 13.25 -17.61 1.52
C CYS A 236 13.10 -19.12 1.23
N ASN A 237 12.13 -19.49 0.39
CA ASN A 237 11.90 -20.90 0.02
C ASN A 237 12.84 -21.41 -1.09
N ILE A 238 13.70 -20.55 -1.64
CA ILE A 238 14.68 -20.94 -2.66
C ILE A 238 15.90 -21.56 -1.99
N ASN A 239 16.36 -22.71 -2.49
CA ASN A 239 17.46 -23.48 -1.90
C ASN A 239 18.87 -22.99 -2.30
N SER A 240 19.00 -22.17 -3.34
CA SER A 240 20.29 -21.68 -3.86
C SER A 240 20.27 -20.17 -4.09
N SER A 241 21.33 -19.47 -3.64
CA SER A 241 21.51 -18.03 -3.85
C SER A 241 21.65 -17.66 -5.32
N ASP A 242 22.15 -18.58 -6.15
CA ASP A 242 22.36 -18.38 -7.59
C ASP A 242 21.11 -18.69 -8.42
N HIS A 243 19.97 -18.95 -7.78
CA HIS A 243 18.73 -19.23 -8.51
C HIS A 243 18.28 -18.00 -9.32
N GLU A 244 17.78 -18.25 -10.53
CA GLU A 244 17.33 -17.24 -11.48
C GLU A 244 16.23 -16.29 -10.97
N PHE A 245 15.57 -16.61 -9.85
CA PHE A 245 14.46 -15.84 -9.29
C PHE A 245 14.89 -14.93 -8.14
N VAL A 246 16.08 -15.13 -7.55
CA VAL A 246 16.58 -14.30 -6.45
C VAL A 246 16.71 -12.85 -6.89
N LYS A 247 17.36 -12.60 -8.03
CA LYS A 247 17.54 -11.24 -8.58
C LYS A 247 16.20 -10.55 -8.93
N PRO A 248 15.27 -11.18 -9.68
CA PRO A 248 13.95 -10.59 -9.93
C PRO A 248 13.14 -10.29 -8.66
N LEU A 249 13.17 -11.18 -7.66
CA LEU A 249 12.47 -10.94 -6.38
C LEU A 249 13.09 -9.77 -5.63
N ASN A 250 14.42 -9.71 -5.56
CA ASN A 250 15.15 -8.59 -4.95
C ASN A 250 14.86 -7.26 -5.66
N LEU A 251 14.72 -7.27 -6.99
CA LEU A 251 14.35 -6.09 -7.78
C LEU A 251 12.96 -5.57 -7.37
N ILE A 252 11.96 -6.44 -7.33
CA ILE A 252 10.58 -6.07 -6.95
C ILE A 252 10.55 -5.52 -5.52
N LEU A 253 11.22 -6.19 -4.57
CA LEU A 253 11.31 -5.75 -3.18
C LEU A 253 11.96 -4.37 -3.08
N SER A 254 13.09 -4.15 -3.77
CA SER A 254 13.80 -2.87 -3.76
C SER A 254 12.97 -1.74 -4.35
N ILE A 255 12.23 -1.99 -5.43
CA ILE A 255 11.32 -1.00 -6.00
C ILE A 255 10.21 -0.65 -5.01
N ILE A 256 9.60 -1.63 -4.34
CA ILE A 256 8.53 -1.37 -3.39
C ILE A 256 9.03 -0.58 -2.19
N SER A 257 10.19 -0.94 -1.62
CA SER A 257 10.70 -0.28 -0.44
C SER A 257 11.24 1.13 -0.72
N GLU A 258 12.12 1.26 -1.71
CA GLU A 258 12.88 2.50 -1.90
C GLU A 258 12.20 3.44 -2.89
N TYR A 259 11.57 2.91 -3.94
CA TYR A 259 10.86 3.75 -4.90
C TYR A 259 9.46 4.10 -4.43
N PHE A 260 8.71 3.18 -3.83
CA PHE A 260 7.34 3.43 -3.33
C PHE A 260 7.26 3.73 -1.82
N ASP A 261 8.40 4.03 -1.21
CA ASP A 261 8.52 4.51 0.17
C ASP A 261 7.99 3.52 1.23
N GLN A 262 7.91 2.22 0.91
CA GLN A 262 7.54 1.15 1.86
C GLN A 262 8.78 0.60 2.56
N ILE A 263 9.54 1.49 3.19
CA ILE A 263 10.88 1.21 3.74
C ILE A 263 10.94 0.05 4.74
N ASP A 264 9.82 -0.23 5.43
CA ASP A 264 9.71 -1.33 6.38
C ASP A 264 9.61 -2.71 5.72
N MET A 265 9.42 -2.76 4.40
CA MET A 265 9.42 -3.98 3.60
C MET A 265 10.78 -4.19 2.91
N SER A 266 11.88 -3.90 3.61
CA SER A 266 13.25 -4.03 3.09
C SER A 266 14.16 -4.83 4.02
N ASP A 267 15.19 -5.46 3.46
CA ASP A 267 16.18 -6.25 4.23
C ASP A 267 17.01 -5.37 5.18
N ASN A 268 17.20 -4.10 4.81
CA ASN A 268 17.93 -3.12 5.60
C ASN A 268 17.06 -2.46 6.68
N PHE A 269 15.78 -2.84 6.77
CA PHE A 269 14.92 -2.33 7.81
C PHE A 269 15.35 -2.90 9.16
N ILE A 270 16.18 -2.11 9.83
CA ILE A 270 16.39 -2.24 11.27
C ILE A 270 15.06 -1.84 11.89
N ASP A 271 14.39 -2.79 12.57
CA ASP A 271 13.39 -2.47 13.59
C ASP A 271 14.09 -1.56 14.59
N ASN A 272 14.09 -0.25 14.33
CA ASN A 272 14.59 0.76 15.25
C ASN A 272 13.55 0.84 16.37
N LYS A 273 13.58 -0.17 17.24
CA LYS A 273 13.09 -0.09 18.60
C LYS A 273 13.85 1.06 19.24
N TRP A 274 13.14 2.18 19.34
CA TRP A 274 13.40 3.32 20.20
C TRP A 274 14.50 3.02 21.24
N LYS A 275 15.71 3.55 21.00
CA LYS A 275 16.65 3.85 22.08
C LYS A 275 16.15 5.07 22.85
#